data_AF-M0MUW7-F1
#
_entry.id   AF-M0MUW7-F1
#
_cell.length_a   1.000
_cell.length_b   1.000
_cell.length_c   1.000
_cell.angle_alpha   90.00
_cell.angle_beta   90.00
_cell.angle_gamma   90.00
#
_symmetry.space_group_name_H-M   'P 1'
#
loop_
_entity.id
_entity.type
_entity.pdbx_description
1 polymer ?
#
loop_
_entity_poly.entity_id
_entity_poly.type
_entity_poly.pdbx_seq_one_letter_code
_entity_poly.pdbx_strand_id
1 'polypeptide(L)' 'MSDNYLVELKDSVFRATPLTEDEFDDDLRIEFPSEDHAEAWLSEQNSLHSKMGTLTLHTAHPNDNSNVDSYVVFQPVHKV' A
#
# COMPACT_ATOMS: atom_id res chain seq x y z
N MET A 1 -18.46 -11.76 10.82
CA MET A 1 -18.09 -10.85 9.73
C MET A 1 -16.59 -10.86 9.76
N SER A 2 -15.94 -11.34 8.71
CA SER A 2 -14.48 -11.23 8.63
C SER A 2 -14.24 -9.78 8.26
N ASP A 3 -13.85 -8.96 9.25
CA ASP A 3 -13.40 -7.60 8.99
C ASP A 3 -12.07 -7.74 8.24
N ASN A 4 -12.15 -7.84 6.92
CA ASN A 4 -10.98 -7.84 6.05
C ASN A 4 -10.29 -6.49 6.22
N TYR A 5 -8.97 -6.51 6.29
CA TYR A 5 -8.13 -5.33 6.43
C TYR A 5 -8.00 -4.65 5.07
N LEU A 6 -8.67 -3.52 4.90
CA LEU A 6 -8.74 -2.81 3.63
C LEU A 6 -7.61 -1.78 3.55
N VAL A 7 -6.81 -1.88 2.51
CA VAL A 7 -5.64 -1.03 2.30
C VAL A 7 -5.76 -0.30 0.98
N GLU A 8 -5.59 1.02 1.00
CA GLU A 8 -5.61 1.84 -0.21
C GLU A 8 -4.20 2.28 -0.62
N LEU A 9 -3.85 2.08 -1.88
CA LEU A 9 -2.57 2.51 -2.44
C LEU A 9 -2.70 3.94 -2.96
N LYS A 10 -1.87 4.85 -2.44
CA LYS A 10 -1.85 6.24 -2.93
C LYS A 10 -1.16 6.33 -4.29
N ASP A 11 -1.59 7.28 -5.13
CA ASP A 11 -0.96 7.66 -6.43
C ASP A 11 0.57 7.65 -6.44
N SER A 12 1.20 8.05 -5.33
CA SER A 12 2.66 8.03 -5.16
C SER A 12 3.31 6.68 -5.43
N VAL A 13 2.56 5.59 -5.21
CA VAL A 13 2.98 4.21 -5.45
C VAL A 13 3.16 3.98 -6.95
N PHE A 14 2.15 4.28 -7.75
CA PHE A 14 2.12 4.01 -9.20
C PHE A 14 3.07 4.91 -9.99
N ARG A 15 3.30 6.14 -9.52
CA ARG A 15 4.22 7.08 -10.21
C ARG A 15 5.69 6.65 -10.16
N ALA A 16 6.08 5.82 -9.19
CA ALA A 16 7.48 5.53 -8.92
C ALA A 16 7.81 4.05 -8.72
N THR A 17 6.81 3.17 -8.76
CA THR A 17 6.97 1.71 -8.83
C THR A 17 6.40 1.18 -10.15
N PRO A 18 6.80 0.00 -10.61
CA PRO A 18 6.21 -0.65 -11.78
C PRO A 18 4.87 -1.35 -11.48
N LEU A 19 4.27 -1.13 -10.29
CA LEU A 19 2.91 -1.59 -10.00
C LEU A 19 1.96 -0.89 -10.97
N THR A 20 1.11 -1.67 -11.63
CA THR A 20 0.08 -1.15 -12.55
C THR A 20 -1.25 -1.08 -11.83
N GLU A 21 -1.95 0.04 -11.99
CA GLU A 21 -3.30 0.25 -11.44
C GLU A 21 -4.27 -0.87 -11.84
N ASP A 22 -4.04 -1.53 -12.99
CA ASP A 22 -4.82 -2.66 -13.50
C ASP A 22 -4.85 -3.91 -12.59
N GLU A 23 -3.93 -4.03 -11.64
CA GLU A 23 -3.92 -5.14 -10.67
C GLU A 23 -4.78 -4.85 -9.42
N PHE A 24 -5.37 -3.66 -9.33
CA PHE A 24 -6.14 -3.18 -8.19
C PHE A 24 -7.57 -2.81 -8.60
N ASP A 25 -8.47 -2.72 -7.61
CA ASP A 25 -9.83 -2.23 -7.85
C ASP A 25 -9.82 -0.75 -8.33
N ASP A 26 -10.96 -0.26 -8.83
CA ASP A 26 -11.11 1.13 -9.34
C ASP A 26 -10.68 2.22 -8.32
N ASP A 27 -10.72 1.90 -7.04
CA ASP A 27 -10.28 2.77 -5.94
C ASP A 27 -8.82 2.53 -5.49
N LEU A 28 -8.05 1.71 -6.22
CA LEU A 28 -6.66 1.32 -5.91
C LEU A 28 -6.53 0.66 -4.55
N ARG A 29 -7.50 -0.20 -4.21
CA ARG A 29 -7.58 -0.89 -2.91
C ARG A 29 -7.20 -2.36 -3.03
N ILE A 30 -6.74 -2.90 -1.91
CA ILE A 30 -6.43 -4.32 -1.74
C ILE A 30 -6.97 -4.79 -0.38
N GLU A 31 -7.67 -5.91 -0.39
CA GLU A 31 -8.19 -6.55 0.82
C GLU A 31 -7.19 -7.59 1.33
N PHE A 32 -6.82 -7.47 2.60
CA PHE A 32 -5.99 -8.45 3.29
C PHE A 32 -6.78 -9.17 4.40
N PRO A 33 -6.43 -10.42 4.73
CA PRO A 33 -7.01 -11.10 5.88
C PRO A 33 -6.66 -10.44 7.23
N SER A 34 -5.53 -9.73 7.32
CA SER A 34 -5.10 -8.97 8.51
C SER A 34 -4.00 -7.96 8.15
N GLU A 35 -3.69 -7.06 9.09
CA GLU A 35 -2.56 -6.12 8.98
C GLU A 35 -1.22 -6.84 8.73
N ASP A 36 -0.95 -7.95 9.43
CA ASP A 36 0.28 -8.73 9.24
C ASP A 36 0.44 -9.24 7.80
N HIS A 37 -0.68 -9.59 7.13
CA HIS A 37 -0.64 -10.02 5.73
C HIS A 37 -0.33 -8.85 4.79
N ALA A 38 -0.84 -7.65 5.10
CA ALA A 38 -0.52 -6.44 4.36
C ALA A 38 0.97 -6.09 4.49
N GLU A 39 1.53 -6.18 5.70
CA GLU A 39 2.95 -5.97 5.95
C GLU A 39 3.85 -7.00 5.26
N ALA A 40 3.44 -8.28 5.26
CA ALA A 40 4.15 -9.33 4.55
C ALA A 40 4.20 -9.05 3.04
N TRP A 41 3.06 -8.70 2.45
CA TRP A 41 2.97 -8.32 1.04
C TRP A 41 3.86 -7.10 0.72
N LEU A 42 3.83 -6.07 1.57
CA LEU A 42 4.71 -4.90 1.44
C LEU A 42 6.18 -5.27 1.47
N SER A 43 6.58 -6.19 2.36
CA SER A 43 7.95 -6.67 2.47
C SER A 43 8.41 -7.40 1.20
N GLU A 44 7.54 -8.23 0.61
CA GLU A 44 7.80 -8.89 -0.66
C GLU A 44 7.96 -7.88 -1.80
N GLN A 45 7.05 -6.91 -1.92
CA GLN A 45 7.14 -5.84 -2.92
C GLN A 45 8.39 -4.98 -2.72
N ASN A 46 8.73 -4.65 -1.48
CA ASN A 46 9.94 -3.92 -1.15
C ASN A 46 11.21 -4.69 -1.49
N SER A 47 11.22 -6.01 -1.35
CA SER A 47 12.35 -6.83 -1.78
C SER A 47 12.55 -6.74 -3.30
N LEU A 48 11.45 -6.84 -4.06
CA LEU A 48 11.44 -6.72 -5.52
C LEU A 48 11.85 -5.32 -6.01
N HIS A 49 11.44 -4.28 -5.30
CA HIS A 49 11.61 -2.87 -5.69
C HIS A 49 12.59 -2.08 -4.81
N SER A 50 13.42 -2.76 -4.03
CA SER A 50 14.36 -2.19 -3.04
C SER A 50 15.31 -1.13 -3.60
N LYS A 51 15.56 -1.15 -4.92
CA LYS A 51 16.42 -0.17 -5.61
C LYS A 51 15.72 1.16 -5.91
N MET A 52 14.39 1.20 -5.88
CA MET A 52 13.58 2.36 -6.26
C MET A 52 13.12 3.14 -5.03
N GLY A 53 12.77 2.44 -3.96
CA GLY A 53 12.20 3.03 -2.76
C GLY A 53 11.69 1.98 -1.79
N THR A 54 10.87 2.43 -0.85
CA THR A 54 10.24 1.59 0.15
C THR A 54 8.76 1.96 0.24
N LEU A 55 7.90 0.98 0.03
CA LEU A 55 6.48 1.02 0.35
C LEU A 55 6.30 0.89 1.86
N THR A 56 5.46 1.75 2.43
CA THR A 56 5.21 1.83 3.87
C THR A 56 3.71 1.85 4.12
N LEU A 57 3.27 1.12 5.15
CA LEU A 57 1.89 1.11 5.60
C LEU A 57 1.66 2.26 6.59
N HIS A 58 0.57 2.98 6.41
CA HIS A 58 0.16 4.09 7.25
C HIS A 58 -1.28 3.86 7.69
N THR A 59 -1.49 3.58 8.98
CA THR A 59 -2.82 3.45 9.57
C THR A 59 -3.67 4.68 9.26
N ALA A 60 -4.88 4.44 8.76
CA ALA A 60 -5.82 5.51 8.47
C ALA A 60 -6.18 6.26 9.75
N HIS A 61 -6.26 7.58 9.65
CA HIS A 61 -6.60 8.40 10.80
C HIS A 61 -8.07 8.15 11.16
N PRO A 62 -8.46 8.10 12.46
CA PRO A 62 -9.87 7.91 12.87
C PRO A 62 -10.84 9.02 12.42
N ASN A 63 -10.33 10.07 11.78
CA ASN A 63 -11.11 11.19 11.25
C ASN A 63 -11.11 11.21 9.71
N ASP A 64 -10.55 10.16 9.13
CA ASP A 64 -10.51 9.93 7.70
C ASP A 64 -11.79 9.21 7.28
N ASN A 65 -12.45 9.71 6.22
CA ASN A 65 -13.74 9.21 5.77
C ASN A 65 -13.63 8.18 4.65
N SER A 66 -12.42 7.68 4.37
CA SER A 66 -12.17 6.85 3.18
C SER A 66 -12.53 5.38 3.43
N ASN A 67 -12.99 5.02 4.63
CA ASN A 67 -13.47 3.69 5.01
C ASN A 67 -12.44 2.57 4.78
N VAL A 68 -11.16 2.90 4.95
CA VAL A 68 -10.01 1.97 4.85
C VAL A 68 -9.31 1.89 6.19
N ASP A 69 -8.67 0.76 6.46
CA ASP A 69 -7.88 0.57 7.68
C ASP A 69 -6.51 1.24 7.57
N SER A 70 -5.93 1.21 6.38
CA SER A 70 -4.58 1.73 6.12
C SER A 70 -4.36 2.23 4.70
N TYR A 71 -3.27 2.97 4.55
CA TYR A 71 -2.76 3.48 3.29
C TYR A 71 -1.37 2.95 3.00
N VAL A 72 -1.11 2.64 1.74
CA VAL A 72 0.25 2.38 1.26
C VAL A 72 0.80 3.62 0.58
N VAL A 73 1.97 4.04 1.04
CA VAL A 73 2.71 5.17 0.48
C VAL A 73 4.07 4.69 0.03
N PHE A 74 4.48 5.13 -1.15
CA PHE A 74 5.82 4.86 -1.64
C PHE A 74 6.77 6.00 -1.30
N GLN A 75 7.86 5.65 -0.63
CA GLN A 75 8.96 6.56 -0.31
C GLN A 75 10.14 6.26 -1.24
N PRO A 76 10.42 7.11 -2.25
CA PRO A 76 11.56 6.91 -3.13
C PRO A 76 12.86 7.02 -2.33
N VAL A 77 13.86 6.19 -2.67
CA VAL A 77 15.22 6.39 -2.13
C VAL A 77 15.75 7.68 -2.74
N HIS A 78 15.82 8.76 -1.96
CA HIS A 78 16.49 9.98 -2.41
C HIS A 78 17.93 9.63 -2.78
N LYS A 79 18.27 9.72 -4.07
CA LYS A 79 19.66 9.83 -4.50
C LYS A 79 20.17 11.17 -4.00
N VAL A 80 20.83 11.17 -2.85
CA VAL A 80 21.78 12.21 -2.44
C VAL A 80 23.01 12.21 -3.36
#